data_AF-A0A2E5Y2J6-F1
#
_entry.id   AF-A0A2E5Y2J6-F1
#
_cell.length_a   1.000
_cell.length_b   1.000
_cell.length_c   1.000
_cell.angle_alpha   90.00
_cell.angle_beta   90.00
_cell.angle_gamma   90.00
#
_symmetry.space_group_name_H-M   'P 1'
#
loop_
_entity.id
_entity.type
_entity.pdbx_description
1 polymer ?
#
loop_
_entity_poly.entity_id
_entity_poly.type
_entity_poly.pdbx_seq_one_letter_code
_entity_poly.pdbx_strand_id
1 'polypeptide(L)'
;MNKLLKIFIPVIIASTFLQSQSLQGNIDVNAITVHYTYVARAADSPEDDINGGGNTVSVSWPSSAEPLYTRVVAGYAPGDTITTRFVPLVTPELMAAVGVALNIDLNDDGTFTINEGSTYPTTEADNCSTYATVPGVSENGNWTGSTGFVHPDDPTKYSLGWGISLSSVFAQFSAADILNGQLGVDYGPETNMPDWGMATVTYTDDSRTVPAGLEIYWEATDGPGSGLGVDDNDQYNAFLGVPVSPGDTVTISNTEAYLMYVHPDTNLWYNLGWTGSDEPFSTPILNGSGHPIDPNNPDTYEIDPFTGDTSSAGRVTTNRAYIFDPSGVLSGGDGVLFSGDELLAPTGYFFTFNYLEAGTVFSTVLNATLPATGDLQGSLTAAADSVAYIYLDAATSSAIGASVGQSLYDQYVACLGTGAGEDQCSNIFLLGPTATLLAVQTTCAYECGVDDSGWDFDPQEGTGRLIFEVDNACILDKTTQRVNVFGAYNATTEVESEAPIAEKFELHGNFPNPFNPVTKIRFSTERESLVKVTIFSILGEEISVVENSQLNAGTYNITWYGKDSNGDKVPSGLYFYEVKSDNRIQKGKMLLLK
;
A
#
# COMPACT_ATOMS: atom_id res chain seq x y z
N MET A 1 -80.28 51.97 19.69
CA MET A 1 -79.03 52.74 19.78
C MET A 1 -77.89 51.84 19.32
N ASN A 2 -77.20 52.28 18.26
CA ASN A 2 -75.78 52.07 17.86
C ASN A 2 -75.15 50.66 17.92
N LYS A 3 -74.28 50.17 17.02
CA LYS A 3 -73.63 50.48 15.71
C LYS A 3 -72.83 49.18 15.40
N LEU A 4 -72.78 48.58 14.19
CA LEU A 4 -71.70 48.69 13.16
C LEU A 4 -70.25 48.81 13.75
N LEU A 5 -69.15 48.14 13.33
CA LEU A 5 -68.74 47.48 12.08
C LEU A 5 -67.21 47.03 12.12
N LYS A 6 -66.85 45.92 11.42
CA LYS A 6 -65.61 45.55 10.64
C LYS A 6 -64.20 45.14 11.22
N ILE A 7 -63.82 43.89 10.87
CA ILE A 7 -62.63 43.32 10.12
C ILE A 7 -61.17 43.67 10.51
N PHE A 8 -60.30 42.66 10.79
CA PHE A 8 -59.13 42.19 9.97
C PHE A 8 -58.22 41.18 10.74
N ILE A 9 -57.88 40.06 10.08
CA ILE A 9 -56.85 39.05 10.41
C ILE A 9 -55.59 39.38 9.56
N PRO A 10 -54.35 39.29 10.10
CA PRO A 10 -53.46 38.12 9.91
C PRO A 10 -52.73 37.72 11.20
N VAL A 11 -52.81 36.47 11.64
CA VAL A 11 -51.83 35.39 11.33
C VAL A 11 -50.39 35.90 11.33
N ILE A 12 -49.74 35.82 12.49
CA ILE A 12 -48.28 35.84 12.61
C ILE A 12 -47.86 34.38 12.75
N ILE A 13 -47.48 33.79 11.62
CA ILE A 13 -46.66 32.57 11.59
C ILE A 13 -45.26 33.04 11.98
N ALA A 14 -44.82 32.70 13.19
CA ALA A 14 -43.42 32.76 13.54
C ALA A 14 -42.72 31.58 12.85
N SER A 15 -42.36 31.78 11.57
CA SER A 15 -41.41 30.92 10.88
C SER A 15 -40.03 31.25 11.41
N THR A 16 -39.62 30.60 12.50
CA THR A 16 -38.21 30.39 12.78
C THR A 16 -37.65 29.62 11.60
N PHE A 17 -36.75 30.25 10.85
CA PHE A 17 -35.93 29.61 9.82
C PHE A 17 -35.23 28.39 10.45
N LEU A 18 -35.74 27.19 10.17
CA LEU A 18 -34.93 25.98 10.20
C LEU A 18 -33.97 26.13 9.03
N GLN A 19 -32.72 26.50 9.33
CA GLN A 19 -31.67 26.44 8.31
C GLN A 19 -31.43 24.97 8.00
N SER A 20 -31.61 24.59 6.73
CA SER A 20 -31.36 23.23 6.26
C SER A 20 -29.89 22.91 6.49
N GLN A 21 -29.59 22.05 7.46
CA GLN A 21 -28.29 21.41 7.65
C GLN A 21 -28.35 19.99 7.07
N SER A 22 -29.10 19.85 5.98
CA SER A 22 -29.43 18.57 5.39
C SER A 22 -28.20 18.00 4.70
N LEU A 23 -27.92 16.73 4.99
CA LEU A 23 -26.97 15.88 4.25
C LEU A 23 -27.66 15.21 3.06
N GLN A 24 -28.99 15.29 3.00
CA GLN A 24 -29.80 14.54 2.05
C GLN A 24 -29.48 14.86 0.60
N GLY A 25 -29.39 13.80 -0.20
CA GLY A 25 -29.23 13.90 -1.64
C GLY A 25 -28.61 12.63 -2.23
N ASN A 26 -28.66 12.57 -3.56
CA ASN A 26 -27.92 11.58 -4.34
C ASN A 26 -26.49 12.10 -4.54
N ILE A 27 -25.50 11.31 -4.18
CA ILE A 27 -24.10 11.68 -4.15
C ILE A 27 -23.32 10.72 -5.05
N ASP A 28 -22.63 11.29 -6.04
CA ASP A 28 -21.59 10.59 -6.78
C ASP A 28 -20.25 10.84 -6.11
N VAL A 29 -19.60 9.76 -5.68
CA VAL A 29 -18.24 9.84 -5.14
C VAL A 29 -17.27 10.06 -6.30
N ASN A 30 -16.53 11.15 -6.23
CA ASN A 30 -15.64 11.61 -7.29
C ASN A 30 -14.16 11.56 -6.91
N ALA A 31 -13.85 11.40 -5.62
CA ALA A 31 -12.52 11.06 -5.15
C ALA A 31 -12.57 10.29 -3.82
N ILE A 32 -11.63 9.36 -3.65
CA ILE A 32 -11.42 8.62 -2.40
C ILE A 32 -9.93 8.52 -2.15
N THR A 33 -9.50 8.78 -0.93
CA THR A 33 -8.17 8.42 -0.47
C THR A 33 -8.27 7.47 0.71
N VAL A 34 -7.50 6.39 0.69
CA VAL A 34 -7.44 5.45 1.81
C VAL A 34 -6.00 5.26 2.25
N HIS A 35 -5.74 5.37 3.55
CA HIS A 35 -4.49 4.95 4.17
C HIS A 35 -4.75 3.72 5.03
N TYR A 36 -4.17 2.59 4.64
CA TYR A 36 -4.14 1.37 5.42
C TYR A 36 -2.86 1.31 6.25
N THR A 37 -2.99 0.92 7.51
CA THR A 37 -1.89 0.57 8.40
C THR A 37 -2.11 -0.85 8.88
N TYR A 38 -1.21 -1.77 8.53
CA TYR A 38 -1.28 -3.17 8.92
C TYR A 38 -0.35 -3.41 10.09
N VAL A 39 -0.90 -3.80 11.25
CA VAL A 39 -0.14 -4.04 12.48
C VAL A 39 -0.27 -5.50 12.87
N ALA A 40 0.86 -6.17 13.09
CA ALA A 40 0.86 -7.57 13.48
C ALA A 40 0.14 -7.78 14.81
N ARG A 41 -0.59 -8.89 14.94
CA ARG A 41 -1.30 -9.25 16.18
C ARG A 41 -0.93 -10.66 16.65
N ALA A 42 -1.31 -10.95 17.89
CA ALA A 42 -1.33 -12.31 18.39
C ALA A 42 -2.53 -13.07 17.82
N ALA A 43 -2.41 -14.39 17.76
CA ALA A 43 -3.54 -15.26 17.48
C ALA A 43 -4.64 -15.10 18.53
N ASP A 44 -5.89 -15.10 18.09
CA ASP A 44 -7.08 -14.86 18.90
C ASP A 44 -8.22 -15.83 18.55
N SER A 45 -8.33 -16.25 17.29
CA SER A 45 -9.36 -17.20 16.83
C SER A 45 -8.77 -18.54 16.37
N PRO A 46 -9.58 -19.62 16.33
CA PRO A 46 -9.15 -20.89 15.73
C PRO A 46 -8.83 -20.80 14.23
N GLU A 47 -9.34 -19.79 13.51
CA GLU A 47 -9.00 -19.58 12.09
C GLU A 47 -7.54 -19.18 11.89
N ASP A 48 -6.91 -18.56 12.89
CA ASP A 48 -5.50 -18.14 12.82
C ASP A 48 -4.55 -19.33 12.64
N ASP A 49 -4.85 -20.47 13.27
CA ASP A 49 -4.08 -21.71 13.12
C ASP A 49 -4.26 -22.33 11.73
N ILE A 50 -5.44 -22.17 11.12
CA ILE A 50 -5.76 -22.71 9.79
C ILE A 50 -5.02 -21.92 8.71
N ASN A 51 -4.87 -20.61 8.90
CA ASN A 51 -4.16 -19.72 7.98
C ASN A 51 -2.63 -19.75 8.20
N GLY A 52 -2.10 -20.73 8.95
CA GLY A 52 -0.67 -20.95 9.11
C GLY A 52 -0.01 -20.21 10.28
N GLY A 53 -0.78 -19.44 11.08
CA GLY A 53 -0.39 -18.87 12.38
C GLY A 53 0.94 -18.11 12.41
N GLY A 54 1.43 -17.67 11.25
CA GLY A 54 2.83 -17.35 11.06
C GLY A 54 3.05 -15.86 10.91
N ASN A 55 3.58 -15.19 11.94
CA ASN A 55 4.03 -13.81 11.81
C ASN A 55 5.45 -13.73 11.23
N THR A 56 5.79 -14.59 10.28
CA THR A 56 7.13 -14.66 9.69
C THR A 56 7.03 -14.82 8.17
N VAL A 57 7.92 -14.14 7.46
CA VAL A 57 8.13 -14.34 6.02
C VAL A 57 9.32 -15.26 5.85
N SER A 58 9.12 -16.32 5.08
CA SER A 58 10.15 -17.29 4.74
C SER A 58 10.42 -17.27 3.24
N VAL A 59 11.57 -17.81 2.86
CA VAL A 59 11.93 -18.05 1.48
C VAL A 59 12.40 -19.48 1.31
N SER A 60 12.05 -20.07 0.17
CA SER A 60 12.30 -21.48 -0.13
C SER A 60 13.03 -21.67 -1.46
N TRP A 61 13.83 -22.73 -1.52
CA TRP A 61 14.50 -23.18 -2.73
C TRP A 61 14.25 -24.67 -2.96
N PRO A 62 14.04 -25.14 -4.21
CA PRO A 62 13.96 -24.34 -5.44
C PRO A 62 12.63 -23.58 -5.58
N SER A 63 11.60 -23.95 -4.82
CA SER A 63 10.30 -23.29 -4.79
C SER A 63 9.61 -23.51 -3.45
N SER A 64 8.60 -22.69 -3.16
CA SER A 64 7.74 -22.83 -1.98
C SER A 64 6.85 -24.08 -2.03
N ALA A 65 6.57 -24.58 -3.23
CA ALA A 65 5.73 -25.77 -3.42
C ALA A 65 6.45 -27.09 -3.13
N GLU A 66 7.75 -27.18 -3.44
CA GLU A 66 8.58 -28.37 -3.24
C GLU A 66 9.93 -27.96 -2.63
N PRO A 67 9.94 -27.44 -1.39
CA PRO A 67 11.14 -26.87 -0.79
C PRO A 67 12.14 -27.96 -0.41
N LEU A 68 13.39 -27.80 -0.85
CA LEU A 68 14.55 -28.54 -0.35
C LEU A 68 15.27 -27.78 0.78
N TYR A 69 15.09 -26.46 0.83
CA TYR A 69 15.57 -25.60 1.90
C TYR A 69 14.62 -24.43 2.09
N THR A 70 14.34 -24.09 3.35
CA THR A 70 13.49 -22.96 3.72
C THR A 70 14.18 -22.18 4.84
N ARG A 71 14.11 -20.85 4.79
CA ARG A 71 14.63 -19.97 5.83
C ARG A 71 13.71 -18.77 6.06
N VAL A 72 13.52 -18.41 7.32
CA VAL A 72 12.86 -17.16 7.73
C VAL A 72 13.75 -15.97 7.40
N VAL A 73 13.20 -14.98 6.69
CA VAL A 73 13.86 -13.72 6.32
C VAL A 73 13.32 -12.50 7.06
N ALA A 74 12.08 -12.58 7.56
CA ALA A 74 11.49 -11.53 8.40
C ALA A 74 10.53 -12.12 9.44
N GLY A 75 10.38 -11.46 10.58
CA GLY A 75 9.40 -11.79 11.61
C GLY A 75 8.80 -10.52 12.20
N TYR A 76 7.52 -10.60 12.58
CA TYR A 76 6.74 -9.50 13.14
C TYR A 76 6.22 -9.91 14.52
N ALA A 77 6.64 -9.21 15.57
CA ALA A 77 6.03 -9.36 16.89
C ALA A 77 4.66 -8.66 16.91
N PRO A 78 3.71 -9.11 17.75
CA PRO A 78 2.46 -8.38 17.95
C PRO A 78 2.72 -6.91 18.33
N GLY A 79 2.13 -5.98 17.58
CA GLY A 79 2.35 -4.54 17.67
C GLY A 79 3.31 -3.97 16.63
N ASP A 80 4.08 -4.80 15.92
CA ASP A 80 4.96 -4.35 14.84
C ASP A 80 4.12 -3.91 13.64
N THR A 81 4.52 -2.79 13.01
CA THR A 81 3.92 -2.38 11.73
C THR A 81 4.46 -3.25 10.61
N ILE A 82 3.57 -3.99 9.94
CA ILE A 82 3.93 -4.85 8.81
C ILE A 82 4.20 -3.99 7.58
N THR A 83 3.22 -3.15 7.23
CA THR A 83 3.32 -2.20 6.10
C THR A 83 2.24 -1.13 6.21
N THR A 84 2.39 -0.06 5.42
CA THR A 84 1.36 0.95 5.21
C THR A 84 1.09 1.09 3.72
N ARG A 85 -0.18 1.26 3.33
CA ARG A 85 -0.57 1.39 1.92
C ARG A 85 -1.44 2.62 1.73
N PHE A 86 -1.04 3.50 0.81
CA PHE A 86 -1.83 4.64 0.41
C PHE A 86 -2.50 4.40 -0.94
N VAL A 87 -3.79 4.69 -1.03
CA VAL A 87 -4.62 4.54 -2.24
C VAL A 87 -5.18 5.92 -2.62
N PRO A 88 -4.55 6.66 -3.55
CA PRO A 88 -4.94 8.02 -3.91
C PRO A 88 -5.86 8.09 -5.15
N LEU A 89 -7.13 7.68 -5.03
CA LEU A 89 -8.10 7.84 -6.12
C LEU A 89 -8.68 9.26 -6.13
N VAL A 90 -7.84 10.26 -6.37
CA VAL A 90 -8.15 11.68 -6.18
C VAL A 90 -8.95 12.34 -7.32
N THR A 91 -9.35 11.55 -8.32
CA THR A 91 -10.12 12.01 -9.48
C THR A 91 -11.07 10.92 -9.99
N PRO A 92 -12.18 11.27 -10.66
CA PRO A 92 -13.07 10.30 -11.27
C PRO A 92 -12.37 9.35 -12.27
N GLU A 93 -11.39 9.86 -13.03
CA GLU A 93 -10.65 9.07 -14.01
C GLU A 93 -9.81 7.98 -13.34
N LEU A 94 -9.13 8.30 -12.24
CA LEU A 94 -8.39 7.32 -11.43
C LEU A 94 -9.32 6.29 -10.81
N MET A 95 -10.48 6.70 -10.29
CA MET A 95 -11.50 5.78 -9.78
C MET A 95 -12.00 4.83 -10.87
N ALA A 96 -12.36 5.36 -12.03
CA ALA A 96 -12.82 4.57 -13.18
C ALA A 96 -11.74 3.62 -13.70
N ALA A 97 -10.46 4.01 -13.68
CA ALA A 97 -9.35 3.17 -14.12
C ALA A 97 -9.16 1.91 -13.26
N VAL A 98 -9.55 1.96 -11.98
CA VAL A 98 -9.57 0.80 -11.08
C VAL A 98 -10.96 0.20 -10.90
N GLY A 99 -11.96 0.67 -11.67
CA GLY A 99 -13.33 0.14 -11.66
C GLY A 99 -14.16 0.55 -10.44
N VAL A 100 -13.77 1.58 -9.69
CA VAL A 100 -14.53 2.09 -8.54
C VAL A 100 -15.51 3.16 -9.00
N ALA A 101 -16.79 2.99 -8.66
CA ALA A 101 -17.86 3.93 -8.96
C ALA A 101 -18.92 3.82 -7.86
N LEU A 102 -19.08 4.83 -7.02
CA LEU A 102 -19.95 4.73 -5.85
C LEU A 102 -21.00 5.85 -5.88
N ASN A 103 -22.27 5.44 -5.92
CA ASN A 103 -23.43 6.33 -5.90
C ASN A 103 -24.28 6.04 -4.65
N ILE A 104 -24.47 7.05 -3.81
CA ILE A 104 -25.12 6.92 -2.50
C ILE A 104 -26.24 7.92 -2.38
N ASP A 105 -27.42 7.47 -1.94
CA ASP A 105 -28.45 8.36 -1.41
C ASP A 105 -28.29 8.47 0.10
N LEU A 106 -28.06 9.68 0.61
CA LEU A 106 -28.18 9.99 2.04
C LEU A 106 -29.56 10.57 2.32
N ASN A 107 -30.19 10.17 3.43
CA ASN A 107 -31.49 10.67 3.87
C ASN A 107 -31.40 11.30 5.26
N ASP A 108 -32.12 12.40 5.50
CA ASP A 108 -32.14 13.10 6.79
C ASP A 108 -32.76 12.30 7.94
N ASP A 109 -33.39 11.16 7.65
CA ASP A 109 -33.94 10.24 8.66
C ASP A 109 -32.89 9.29 9.25
N GLY A 110 -31.61 9.45 8.88
CA GLY A 110 -30.52 8.61 9.37
C GLY A 110 -30.33 7.33 8.54
N THR A 111 -30.95 7.22 7.37
CA THR A 111 -30.73 6.10 6.45
C THR A 111 -29.85 6.50 5.25
N PHE A 112 -29.20 5.51 4.65
CA PHE A 112 -28.55 5.66 3.36
C PHE A 112 -28.79 4.45 2.46
N THR A 113 -28.66 4.64 1.16
CA THR A 113 -28.75 3.59 0.15
C THR A 113 -27.53 3.63 -0.75
N ILE A 114 -26.83 2.50 -0.90
CA ILE A 114 -25.84 2.32 -1.97
C ILE A 114 -26.60 1.83 -3.20
N ASN A 115 -26.61 2.65 -4.25
CA ASN A 115 -27.43 2.41 -5.43
C ASN A 115 -26.87 1.29 -6.30
N GLU A 116 -27.78 0.55 -6.96
CA GLU A 116 -27.44 -0.54 -7.88
C GLU A 116 -26.52 -0.03 -9.00
N GLY A 117 -25.51 -0.83 -9.34
CA GLY A 117 -24.45 -0.44 -10.28
C GLY A 117 -23.25 0.23 -9.62
N SER A 118 -23.30 0.50 -8.31
CA SER A 118 -22.12 0.92 -7.55
C SER A 118 -21.11 -0.22 -7.41
N THR A 119 -19.83 0.13 -7.30
CA THR A 119 -18.69 -0.74 -7.05
C THR A 119 -17.79 -0.11 -6.00
N TYR A 120 -17.25 -0.94 -5.10
CA TYR A 120 -16.40 -0.49 -4.00
C TYR A 120 -15.21 -1.44 -3.83
N PRO A 121 -13.98 -0.94 -3.64
CA PRO A 121 -12.82 -1.81 -3.52
C PRO A 121 -12.83 -2.53 -2.17
N THR A 122 -12.49 -3.81 -2.18
CA THR A 122 -12.19 -4.62 -1.01
C THR A 122 -10.92 -5.42 -1.26
N THR A 123 -10.45 -6.15 -0.26
CA THR A 123 -9.33 -7.08 -0.39
C THR A 123 -9.80 -8.50 -0.21
N GLU A 124 -9.25 -9.39 -1.04
CA GLU A 124 -9.38 -10.84 -0.88
C GLU A 124 -7.99 -11.41 -0.61
N ALA A 125 -7.96 -12.55 0.08
CA ALA A 125 -6.76 -13.32 0.26
C ALA A 125 -7.00 -14.74 -0.25
N ASP A 126 -6.14 -15.20 -1.15
CA ASP A 126 -6.09 -16.61 -1.56
C ASP A 126 -4.67 -17.11 -1.42
N ASN A 127 -4.51 -18.29 -0.81
CA ASN A 127 -3.22 -18.90 -0.51
C ASN A 127 -2.21 -17.90 0.09
N CYS A 128 -2.59 -17.17 1.15
CA CYS A 128 -1.75 -16.14 1.79
C CYS A 128 -1.20 -15.06 0.83
N SER A 129 -1.95 -14.73 -0.23
CA SER A 129 -1.68 -13.61 -1.13
C SER A 129 -2.86 -12.65 -1.12
N THR A 130 -2.67 -11.44 -0.58
CA THR A 130 -3.73 -10.43 -0.54
C THR A 130 -3.72 -9.58 -1.80
N TYR A 131 -4.87 -9.48 -2.46
CA TYR A 131 -5.07 -8.65 -3.65
C TYR A 131 -6.38 -7.86 -3.56
N ALA A 132 -6.44 -6.76 -4.31
CA ALA A 132 -7.64 -5.92 -4.33
C ALA A 132 -8.66 -6.45 -5.35
N THR A 133 -9.93 -6.48 -4.97
CA THR A 133 -11.06 -6.73 -5.86
C THR A 133 -12.04 -5.56 -5.78
N VAL A 134 -12.84 -5.36 -6.82
CA VAL A 134 -13.80 -4.25 -6.89
C VAL A 134 -15.17 -4.82 -7.26
N PRO A 135 -15.84 -5.49 -6.32
CA PRO A 135 -17.17 -6.07 -6.56
C PRO A 135 -18.23 -4.98 -6.73
N GLY A 136 -19.34 -5.37 -7.36
CA GLY A 136 -20.57 -4.60 -7.33
C GLY A 136 -21.18 -4.63 -5.93
N VAL A 137 -21.61 -3.47 -5.44
CA VAL A 137 -22.21 -3.30 -4.11
C VAL A 137 -23.55 -2.58 -4.21
N SER A 138 -24.49 -2.98 -3.37
CA SER A 138 -25.75 -2.26 -3.14
C SER A 138 -26.33 -2.70 -1.80
N GLU A 139 -26.79 -1.75 -1.00
CA GLU A 139 -27.39 -2.01 0.30
C GLU A 139 -28.26 -0.84 0.77
N ASN A 140 -28.98 -1.06 1.86
CA ASN A 140 -29.53 0.00 2.68
C ASN A 140 -28.88 -0.08 4.06
N GLY A 141 -28.43 1.05 4.58
CA GLY A 141 -27.77 1.15 5.87
C GLY A 141 -28.26 2.34 6.69
N ASN A 142 -27.69 2.47 7.89
CA ASN A 142 -28.02 3.56 8.81
C ASN A 142 -26.76 4.36 9.14
N TRP A 143 -26.93 5.67 9.19
CA TRP A 143 -25.92 6.62 9.64
C TRP A 143 -26.43 7.42 10.84
N THR A 144 -25.49 7.92 11.62
CA THR A 144 -25.75 8.77 12.79
C THR A 144 -24.98 10.08 12.65
N GLY A 145 -25.56 11.16 13.18
CA GLY A 145 -24.92 12.47 13.20
C GLY A 145 -24.82 13.01 14.63
N SER A 146 -23.83 13.86 14.86
CA SER A 146 -23.68 14.61 16.11
C SER A 146 -23.84 16.12 15.86
N THR A 147 -23.64 16.93 16.90
CA THR A 147 -23.63 18.39 16.74
C THR A 147 -22.43 18.84 15.91
N GLY A 148 -22.67 19.85 15.07
CA GLY A 148 -21.67 20.43 14.19
C GLY A 148 -21.44 21.92 14.39
N PHE A 149 -20.59 22.50 13.55
CA PHE A 149 -20.31 23.92 13.53
C PHE A 149 -20.17 24.46 12.10
N VAL A 150 -20.43 25.76 11.96
CA VAL A 150 -20.15 26.52 10.73
C VAL A 150 -18.71 27.01 10.82
N HIS A 151 -17.93 26.83 9.76
CA HIS A 151 -16.54 27.26 9.74
C HIS A 151 -16.46 28.80 9.84
N PRO A 152 -15.69 29.35 10.80
CA PRO A 152 -15.57 30.80 10.98
C PRO A 152 -15.00 31.52 9.75
N ASP A 153 -14.11 30.84 9.02
CA ASP A 153 -13.42 31.36 7.85
C ASP A 153 -14.17 31.09 6.54
N ASP A 154 -15.18 30.21 6.57
CA ASP A 154 -15.99 29.84 5.40
C ASP A 154 -17.45 29.52 5.81
N PRO A 155 -18.36 30.49 5.76
CA PRO A 155 -19.76 30.31 6.18
C PRO A 155 -20.53 29.34 5.27
N THR A 156 -19.97 28.97 4.11
CA THR A 156 -20.56 27.98 3.20
C THR A 156 -20.25 26.55 3.62
N LYS A 157 -19.39 26.33 4.62
CA LYS A 157 -19.05 25.00 5.13
C LYS A 157 -19.66 24.72 6.48
N TYR A 158 -20.22 23.54 6.62
CA TYR A 158 -20.73 23.01 7.87
C TYR A 158 -20.13 21.62 8.12
N SER A 159 -19.44 21.46 9.25
CA SER A 159 -18.94 20.16 9.68
C SER A 159 -19.78 19.63 10.82
N LEU A 160 -19.99 18.32 10.86
CA LEU A 160 -20.61 17.58 11.95
C LEU A 160 -19.91 16.24 12.16
N GLY A 161 -20.01 15.67 13.36
CA GLY A 161 -19.68 14.25 13.51
C GLY A 161 -20.64 13.40 12.71
N TRP A 162 -20.12 12.34 12.10
CA TRP A 162 -20.88 11.46 11.23
C TRP A 162 -20.38 10.03 11.41
N GLY A 163 -21.29 9.07 11.51
CA GLY A 163 -20.98 7.67 11.78
C GLY A 163 -21.88 6.71 11.02
N ILE A 164 -21.42 5.49 10.78
CA ILE A 164 -22.21 4.41 10.20
C ILE A 164 -22.52 3.41 11.32
N SER A 165 -23.82 3.20 11.59
CA SER A 165 -24.28 2.28 12.63
C SER A 165 -24.80 0.95 12.10
N LEU A 166 -25.05 0.86 10.78
CA LEU A 166 -25.45 -0.37 10.11
C LEU A 166 -24.99 -0.31 8.66
N SER A 167 -24.12 -1.25 8.28
CA SER A 167 -23.68 -1.49 6.92
C SER A 167 -23.11 -2.91 6.83
N SER A 168 -23.26 -3.51 5.65
CA SER A 168 -22.61 -4.76 5.23
C SER A 168 -21.45 -4.52 4.25
N VAL A 169 -21.26 -3.27 3.80
CA VAL A 169 -20.24 -2.86 2.84
C VAL A 169 -19.13 -2.03 3.50
N PHE A 170 -19.50 -1.11 4.39
CA PHE A 170 -18.59 -0.19 5.06
C PHE A 170 -18.34 -0.57 6.52
N ALA A 171 -17.20 -0.12 7.02
CA ALA A 171 -16.88 -0.14 8.44
C ALA A 171 -17.97 0.58 9.25
N GLN A 172 -18.24 0.07 10.45
CA GLN A 172 -19.05 0.76 11.43
C GLN A 172 -18.15 1.70 12.25
N PHE A 173 -18.64 2.89 12.54
CA PHE A 173 -17.92 3.89 13.33
C PHE A 173 -18.87 4.94 13.89
N SER A 174 -18.47 5.58 14.98
CA SER A 174 -19.34 6.51 15.69
C SER A 174 -19.19 7.96 15.20
N ALA A 175 -20.28 8.72 15.28
CA ALA A 175 -20.23 10.15 15.04
C ALA A 175 -19.52 10.88 16.19
N ALA A 176 -18.33 11.43 15.93
CA ALA A 176 -17.54 12.14 16.95
C ALA A 176 -18.22 13.45 17.40
N ASP A 177 -18.08 13.85 18.67
CA ASP A 177 -18.42 15.24 19.07
C ASP A 177 -17.28 16.16 18.64
N ILE A 178 -17.40 16.72 17.42
CA ILE A 178 -16.37 17.61 16.87
C ILE A 178 -16.44 19.05 17.41
N LEU A 179 -17.44 19.36 18.24
CA LEU A 179 -17.61 20.70 18.80
C LEU A 179 -16.93 20.81 20.17
N ASN A 180 -17.08 19.78 21.01
CA ASN A 180 -16.55 19.79 22.38
C ASN A 180 -15.53 18.69 22.65
N GLY A 181 -15.50 17.64 21.83
CA GLY A 181 -14.57 16.52 21.99
C GLY A 181 -13.18 16.86 21.47
N GLN A 182 -12.19 16.12 21.96
CA GLN A 182 -10.79 16.25 21.60
C GLN A 182 -10.26 14.94 20.99
N LEU A 183 -9.75 15.01 19.76
CA LEU A 183 -9.04 13.91 19.09
C LEU A 183 -7.85 13.41 19.93
N GLY A 184 -7.72 12.09 20.07
CA GLY A 184 -6.73 11.42 20.91
C GLY A 184 -7.08 11.40 22.40
N VAL A 185 -8.23 11.95 22.81
CA VAL A 185 -8.73 11.92 24.19
C VAL A 185 -10.13 11.30 24.22
N ASP A 186 -11.08 11.90 23.49
CA ASP A 186 -12.47 11.47 23.46
C ASP A 186 -12.76 10.49 22.31
N TYR A 187 -12.06 10.66 21.19
CA TYR A 187 -12.17 9.84 19.97
C TYR A 187 -10.81 9.70 19.27
N GLY A 188 -10.66 8.66 18.43
CA GLY A 188 -9.40 8.30 17.77
C GLY A 188 -8.66 7.15 18.46
N PRO A 189 -7.47 6.75 17.96
CA PRO A 189 -6.78 5.55 18.39
C PRO A 189 -6.55 5.54 19.91
N GLU A 190 -6.69 4.37 20.53
CA GLU A 190 -6.51 4.15 21.98
C GLU A 190 -7.50 4.89 22.90
N THR A 191 -8.53 5.54 22.36
CA THR A 191 -9.61 6.15 23.14
C THR A 191 -10.80 5.19 23.33
N ASN A 192 -11.85 5.65 24.03
CA ASN A 192 -13.11 4.89 24.15
C ASN A 192 -13.93 4.87 22.85
N MET A 193 -13.59 5.72 21.87
CA MET A 193 -14.20 5.76 20.54
C MET A 193 -13.08 5.67 19.48
N PRO A 194 -12.46 4.50 19.31
CA PRO A 194 -11.37 4.33 18.35
C PRO A 194 -11.85 4.49 16.90
N ASP A 195 -13.05 4.00 16.61
CA ASP A 195 -13.68 4.08 15.30
C ASP A 195 -14.62 5.29 15.25
N TRP A 196 -14.26 6.30 14.45
CA TRP A 196 -14.99 7.56 14.42
C TRP A 196 -15.01 8.20 13.04
N GLY A 197 -15.94 9.13 12.83
CA GLY A 197 -16.00 9.91 11.60
C GLY A 197 -16.62 11.30 11.75
N MET A 198 -16.48 12.06 10.68
CA MET A 198 -17.06 13.38 10.49
C MET A 198 -17.40 13.62 9.02
N ALA A 199 -18.36 14.50 8.79
CA ALA A 199 -18.72 14.99 7.48
C ALA A 199 -18.61 16.52 7.43
N THR A 200 -18.23 17.03 6.27
CA THR A 200 -18.27 18.46 5.94
C THR A 200 -19.07 18.64 4.68
N VAL A 201 -20.18 19.37 4.80
CA VAL A 201 -21.01 19.76 3.67
C VAL A 201 -20.59 21.16 3.24
N THR A 202 -20.28 21.31 1.95
CA THR A 202 -20.09 22.61 1.31
C THR A 202 -21.36 22.99 0.59
N TYR A 203 -21.85 24.21 0.80
CA TYR A 203 -23.07 24.73 0.21
C TYR A 203 -22.76 25.78 -0.87
N THR A 204 -23.72 26.09 -1.72
CA THR A 204 -23.56 27.13 -2.76
C THR A 204 -23.58 28.56 -2.23
N ASP A 205 -24.04 28.74 -0.99
CA ASP A 205 -24.29 30.05 -0.38
C ASP A 205 -24.20 29.99 1.15
N ASP A 206 -23.96 31.14 1.78
CA ASP A 206 -23.87 31.30 3.24
C ASP A 206 -25.17 30.95 3.98
N SER A 207 -26.31 30.95 3.28
CA SER A 207 -27.59 30.54 3.83
C SER A 207 -27.77 29.02 3.88
N ARG A 208 -26.81 28.27 3.32
CA ARG A 208 -26.70 26.81 3.36
C ARG A 208 -27.97 26.12 2.86
N THR A 209 -28.50 26.62 1.74
CA THR A 209 -29.78 26.13 1.20
C THR A 209 -29.60 24.96 0.23
N VAL A 210 -28.52 24.97 -0.55
CA VAL A 210 -28.25 23.94 -1.57
C VAL A 210 -26.87 23.34 -1.31
N PRO A 211 -26.80 22.04 -0.97
CA PRO A 211 -25.51 21.36 -0.83
C PRO A 211 -24.85 21.23 -2.21
N ALA A 212 -23.55 21.46 -2.24
CA ALA A 212 -22.72 21.50 -3.45
C ALA A 212 -21.62 20.43 -3.44
N GLY A 213 -21.13 20.07 -2.25
CA GLY A 213 -20.12 19.05 -2.10
C GLY A 213 -20.18 18.42 -0.72
N LEU A 214 -19.72 17.19 -0.64
CA LEU A 214 -19.64 16.41 0.58
C LEU A 214 -18.21 15.91 0.74
N GLU A 215 -17.63 16.12 1.91
CA GLU A 215 -16.37 15.53 2.33
C GLU A 215 -16.64 14.69 3.57
N ILE A 216 -16.27 13.42 3.56
CA ILE A 216 -16.39 12.53 4.72
C ILE A 216 -15.00 12.05 5.08
N TYR A 217 -14.66 12.18 6.36
CA TYR A 217 -13.51 11.52 6.94
C TYR A 217 -13.98 10.48 7.95
N TRP A 218 -13.37 9.30 7.91
CA TRP A 218 -13.52 8.33 8.99
C TRP A 218 -12.25 7.51 9.19
N GLU A 219 -12.12 7.01 10.41
CA GLU A 219 -11.09 6.07 10.82
C GLU A 219 -11.77 4.87 11.47
N ALA A 220 -11.40 3.66 11.03
CA ALA A 220 -11.82 2.43 11.69
C ALA A 220 -10.66 1.44 11.74
N THR A 221 -10.56 0.72 12.85
CA THR A 221 -9.61 -0.38 13.07
C THR A 221 -10.37 -1.68 13.20
N ASP A 222 -9.79 -2.78 12.74
CA ASP A 222 -10.36 -4.11 12.94
C ASP A 222 -10.73 -4.33 14.41
N GLY A 223 -11.93 -4.88 14.60
CA GLY A 223 -12.49 -5.20 15.89
C GLY A 223 -14.02 -5.24 15.89
N PRO A 224 -14.61 -5.70 17.01
CA PRO A 224 -16.06 -5.84 17.13
C PRO A 224 -16.82 -4.51 16.98
N GLY A 225 -16.18 -3.38 17.31
CA GLY A 225 -16.76 -2.05 17.18
C GLY A 225 -16.92 -1.59 15.73
N SER A 226 -16.00 -1.98 14.85
CA SER A 226 -16.04 -1.65 13.43
C SER A 226 -16.73 -2.72 12.57
N GLY A 227 -16.87 -3.93 13.11
CA GLY A 227 -17.37 -5.10 12.38
C GLY A 227 -16.37 -5.64 11.36
N LEU A 228 -15.10 -5.24 11.46
CA LEU A 228 -14.04 -5.63 10.53
C LEU A 228 -13.02 -6.56 11.19
N GLY A 229 -12.51 -7.51 10.42
CA GLY A 229 -11.43 -8.40 10.86
C GLY A 229 -11.76 -9.25 12.09
N VAL A 230 -13.05 -9.51 12.33
CA VAL A 230 -13.55 -10.37 13.41
C VAL A 230 -14.50 -11.45 12.87
N ASP A 231 -14.59 -12.55 13.61
CA ASP A 231 -15.53 -13.64 13.36
C ASP A 231 -16.91 -13.39 14.03
N ASP A 232 -17.82 -14.36 13.90
CA ASP A 232 -19.15 -14.31 14.53
C ASP A 232 -19.12 -14.32 16.07
N ASN A 233 -17.97 -14.61 16.68
CA ASN A 233 -17.76 -14.61 18.14
C ASN A 233 -16.99 -13.38 18.63
N ASP A 234 -16.84 -12.35 17.79
CA ASP A 234 -16.08 -11.13 18.08
C ASP A 234 -14.55 -11.37 18.29
N GLN A 235 -14.01 -12.49 17.79
CA GLN A 235 -12.58 -12.83 17.84
C GLN A 235 -11.88 -12.37 16.57
N TYR A 236 -10.63 -11.90 16.68
CA TYR A 236 -9.88 -11.45 15.51
C TYR A 236 -9.53 -12.59 14.55
N ASN A 237 -9.80 -12.40 13.26
CA ASN A 237 -9.55 -13.40 12.21
C ASN A 237 -8.89 -12.82 10.94
N ALA A 238 -8.58 -11.51 10.92
CA ALA A 238 -7.89 -10.88 9.80
C ALA A 238 -6.43 -11.31 9.68
N PHE A 239 -5.97 -11.47 8.44
CA PHE A 239 -4.57 -11.67 8.11
C PHE A 239 -4.22 -10.95 6.79
N LEU A 240 -2.97 -10.53 6.69
CA LEU A 240 -2.36 -9.99 5.48
C LEU A 240 -1.52 -11.08 4.82
N GLY A 241 -1.92 -11.45 3.61
CA GLY A 241 -1.13 -12.29 2.73
C GLY A 241 0.03 -11.51 2.13
N VAL A 242 1.25 -12.00 2.38
CA VAL A 242 2.51 -11.41 1.91
C VAL A 242 3.17 -12.39 0.92
N PRO A 243 2.90 -12.23 -0.39
CA PRO A 243 3.45 -13.10 -1.45
C PRO A 243 4.77 -12.55 -2.03
N VAL A 244 5.26 -11.43 -1.51
CA VAL A 244 6.44 -10.72 -1.99
C VAL A 244 7.20 -10.14 -0.81
N SER A 245 8.51 -10.04 -0.94
CA SER A 245 9.38 -9.41 0.03
C SER A 245 10.01 -8.15 -0.57
N PRO A 246 10.30 -7.12 0.24
CA PRO A 246 11.17 -6.02 -0.19
C PRO A 246 12.54 -6.56 -0.62
N GLY A 247 13.03 -6.07 -1.76
CA GLY A 247 14.37 -6.29 -2.24
C GLY A 247 14.92 -5.05 -2.93
N ASP A 248 16.11 -5.16 -3.50
CA ASP A 248 16.70 -4.09 -4.29
C ASP A 248 17.50 -4.62 -5.48
N THR A 249 17.72 -3.75 -6.47
CA THR A 249 18.37 -4.10 -7.75
C THR A 249 19.74 -3.47 -7.94
N VAL A 250 20.23 -2.68 -6.98
CA VAL A 250 21.41 -1.81 -7.17
C VAL A 250 22.56 -2.14 -6.23
N THR A 251 22.31 -2.79 -5.10
CA THR A 251 23.34 -3.13 -4.10
C THR A 251 24.46 -3.95 -4.70
N ILE A 252 24.16 -4.90 -5.59
CA ILE A 252 25.19 -5.71 -6.26
C ILE A 252 26.08 -4.85 -7.13
N SER A 253 25.52 -4.07 -8.06
CA SER A 253 26.31 -3.21 -8.96
C SER A 253 27.15 -2.18 -8.18
N ASN A 254 26.63 -1.68 -7.06
CA ASN A 254 27.39 -0.80 -6.16
C ASN A 254 28.56 -1.55 -5.50
N THR A 255 28.33 -2.79 -5.07
CA THR A 255 29.37 -3.65 -4.48
C THR A 255 30.44 -3.99 -5.52
N GLU A 256 30.07 -4.26 -6.78
CA GLU A 256 31.01 -4.44 -7.88
C GLU A 256 31.91 -3.22 -8.09
N ALA A 257 31.30 -2.03 -8.18
CA ALA A 257 32.03 -0.78 -8.36
C ALA A 257 32.99 -0.50 -7.21
N TYR A 258 32.57 -0.79 -5.97
CA TYR A 258 33.41 -0.68 -4.78
C TYR A 258 34.58 -1.67 -4.82
N LEU A 259 34.31 -2.96 -5.07
CA LEU A 259 35.35 -4.00 -5.15
C LEU A 259 36.36 -3.72 -6.26
N MET A 260 35.94 -3.21 -7.41
CA MET A 260 36.84 -2.79 -8.48
C MET A 260 37.80 -1.67 -8.02
N TYR A 261 37.35 -0.79 -7.13
CA TYR A 261 38.17 0.30 -6.57
C TYR A 261 39.13 -0.19 -5.46
N VAL A 262 38.64 -1.01 -4.51
CA VAL A 262 39.43 -1.42 -3.33
C VAL A 262 40.24 -2.70 -3.53
N HIS A 263 39.79 -3.61 -4.39
CA HIS A 263 40.39 -4.93 -4.65
C HIS A 263 40.49 -5.20 -6.16
N PRO A 264 41.24 -4.38 -6.93
CA PRO A 264 41.39 -4.58 -8.38
C PRO A 264 42.14 -5.87 -8.74
N ASP A 265 42.78 -6.53 -7.76
CA ASP A 265 43.65 -7.69 -7.90
C ASP A 265 42.93 -9.04 -7.77
N THR A 266 41.68 -9.08 -7.28
CA THR A 266 40.98 -10.32 -6.96
C THR A 266 40.04 -10.83 -8.06
N ASN A 267 39.78 -10.03 -9.12
CA ASN A 267 38.77 -10.27 -10.16
C ASN A 267 37.34 -10.58 -9.65
N LEU A 268 37.09 -10.48 -8.34
CA LEU A 268 35.78 -10.79 -7.74
C LEU A 268 34.69 -9.85 -8.23
N TRP A 269 35.06 -8.59 -8.48
CA TRP A 269 34.17 -7.59 -9.07
C TRP A 269 33.64 -8.00 -10.45
N TYR A 270 34.36 -8.82 -11.21
CA TYR A 270 33.93 -9.29 -12.54
C TYR A 270 32.92 -10.44 -12.45
N ASN A 271 32.97 -11.22 -11.37
CA ASN A 271 32.13 -12.41 -11.19
C ASN A 271 30.86 -12.14 -10.37
N LEU A 272 30.82 -11.05 -9.58
CA LEU A 272 29.75 -10.81 -8.61
C LEU A 272 28.36 -10.68 -9.26
N GLY A 273 28.24 -9.92 -10.35
CA GLY A 273 27.01 -9.73 -11.13
C GLY A 273 26.98 -10.48 -12.45
N TRP A 274 28.01 -11.26 -12.79
CA TRP A 274 28.03 -12.03 -14.02
C TRP A 274 27.10 -13.24 -13.90
N THR A 275 26.21 -13.45 -14.89
CA THR A 275 25.25 -14.57 -14.93
C THR A 275 25.65 -15.65 -15.94
N GLY A 276 26.86 -15.59 -16.48
CA GLY A 276 27.24 -16.42 -17.62
C GLY A 276 26.62 -15.98 -18.95
N SER A 277 25.90 -14.85 -18.98
CA SER A 277 25.21 -14.31 -20.16
C SER A 277 25.57 -12.85 -20.43
N ASP A 278 25.34 -12.41 -21.67
CA ASP A 278 25.46 -10.99 -22.08
C ASP A 278 24.26 -10.15 -21.60
N GLU A 279 23.24 -10.78 -21.00
CA GLU A 279 22.07 -10.09 -20.47
C GLU A 279 22.42 -9.40 -19.14
N PRO A 280 21.96 -8.16 -18.93
CA PRO A 280 22.23 -7.43 -17.70
C PRO A 280 21.58 -8.15 -16.50
N PHE A 281 22.32 -8.17 -15.40
CA PHE A 281 21.86 -8.68 -14.11
C PHE A 281 20.57 -7.94 -13.69
N SER A 282 19.47 -8.69 -13.51
CA SER A 282 18.13 -8.12 -13.27
C SER A 282 17.38 -8.74 -12.09
N THR A 283 17.96 -9.76 -11.46
CA THR A 283 17.32 -10.45 -10.33
C THR A 283 17.54 -9.62 -9.06
N PRO A 284 16.47 -9.24 -8.33
CA PRO A 284 16.63 -8.50 -7.09
C PRO A 284 17.35 -9.32 -6.00
N ILE A 285 17.88 -8.63 -5.00
CA ILE A 285 18.36 -9.27 -3.77
C ILE A 285 17.47 -8.94 -2.59
N LEU A 286 17.42 -9.85 -1.62
CA LEU A 286 16.86 -9.58 -0.30
C LEU A 286 17.92 -8.91 0.58
N ASN A 287 17.48 -8.04 1.48
CA ASN A 287 18.28 -7.38 2.52
C ASN A 287 19.38 -6.41 2.05
N GLY A 288 19.48 -6.09 0.76
CA GLY A 288 20.37 -5.01 0.36
C GLY A 288 19.81 -3.64 0.74
N SER A 289 20.72 -2.70 0.99
CA SER A 289 20.36 -1.36 1.42
C SER A 289 19.85 -0.47 0.28
N GLY A 290 20.02 -0.89 -0.97
CA GLY A 290 19.88 -0.04 -2.15
C GLY A 290 21.03 0.97 -2.27
N HIS A 291 20.82 2.06 -3.01
CA HIS A 291 21.76 3.19 -3.02
C HIS A 291 21.83 3.89 -1.64
N PRO A 292 23.02 4.29 -1.15
CA PRO A 292 23.14 5.06 0.08
C PRO A 292 22.48 6.43 -0.10
N ILE A 293 21.62 6.84 0.85
CA ILE A 293 20.89 8.12 0.79
C ILE A 293 21.87 9.29 0.96
N ASP A 294 22.18 10.03 -0.12
CA ASP A 294 22.70 11.40 -0.04
C ASP A 294 21.57 12.36 -0.42
N PRO A 295 20.97 13.07 0.56
CA PRO A 295 19.85 13.98 0.29
C PRO A 295 20.22 15.17 -0.61
N ASN A 296 21.50 15.35 -0.95
CA ASN A 296 21.99 16.38 -1.87
C ASN A 296 22.32 15.83 -3.28
N ASN A 297 22.20 14.51 -3.49
CA ASN A 297 22.42 13.86 -4.77
C ASN A 297 21.12 13.14 -5.22
N PRO A 298 20.40 13.66 -6.22
CA PRO A 298 19.12 13.11 -6.68
C PRO A 298 19.22 11.71 -7.29
N ASP A 299 20.42 11.22 -7.59
CA ASP A 299 20.63 9.85 -8.09
C ASP A 299 20.63 8.80 -6.95
N THR A 300 20.51 9.22 -5.69
CA THR A 300 20.65 8.33 -4.52
C THR A 300 19.37 8.12 -3.73
N TYR A 301 18.29 8.82 -4.09
CA TYR A 301 16.99 8.68 -3.45
C TYR A 301 15.86 8.76 -4.47
N GLU A 302 14.79 8.02 -4.23
CA GLU A 302 13.51 8.17 -4.92
C GLU A 302 12.61 9.06 -4.06
N ILE A 303 11.89 9.99 -4.69
CA ILE A 303 10.88 10.81 -4.02
C ILE A 303 9.52 10.17 -4.27
N ASP A 304 8.81 9.82 -3.20
CA ASP A 304 7.40 9.45 -3.30
C ASP A 304 6.61 10.65 -3.88
N PRO A 305 5.96 10.52 -5.04
CA PRO A 305 5.32 11.65 -5.70
C PRO A 305 4.10 12.20 -4.95
N PHE A 306 3.62 11.51 -3.92
CA PHE A 306 2.45 11.87 -3.13
C PHE A 306 2.81 12.38 -1.73
N THR A 307 3.70 11.70 -1.01
CA THR A 307 4.10 12.10 0.35
C THR A 307 5.28 13.08 0.34
N GLY A 308 6.10 13.06 -0.71
CA GLY A 308 7.35 13.81 -0.77
C GLY A 308 8.47 13.19 0.07
N ASP A 309 8.25 12.01 0.64
CA ASP A 309 9.27 11.30 1.41
C ASP A 309 10.36 10.75 0.49
N THR A 310 11.60 10.75 0.96
CA THR A 310 12.75 10.19 0.25
C THR A 310 13.01 8.76 0.70
N SER A 311 13.10 7.81 -0.23
CA SER A 311 13.54 6.44 0.01
C SER A 311 14.85 6.15 -0.75
N SER A 312 15.57 5.09 -0.38
CA SER A 312 16.76 4.67 -1.15
C SER A 312 16.36 4.24 -2.55
N ALA A 313 17.06 4.71 -3.58
CA ALA A 313 16.80 4.31 -4.96
C ALA A 313 17.08 2.81 -5.20
N GLY A 314 16.30 2.18 -6.08
CA GLY A 314 16.48 0.79 -6.52
C GLY A 314 15.74 -0.25 -5.68
N ARG A 315 14.84 0.15 -4.77
CA ARG A 315 13.98 -0.78 -4.03
C ARG A 315 12.85 -1.30 -4.90
N VAL A 316 12.58 -2.59 -4.79
CA VAL A 316 11.50 -3.28 -5.52
C VAL A 316 10.78 -4.27 -4.61
N THR A 317 9.52 -4.58 -4.93
CA THR A 317 8.82 -5.74 -4.36
C THR A 317 9.04 -6.94 -5.28
N THR A 318 9.48 -8.07 -4.73
CA THR A 318 9.78 -9.27 -5.53
C THR A 318 9.29 -10.55 -4.86
N ASN A 319 8.92 -11.54 -5.69
CA ASN A 319 8.68 -12.91 -5.24
C ASN A 319 9.93 -13.81 -5.41
N ARG A 320 10.92 -13.40 -6.21
CA ARG A 320 12.13 -14.19 -6.43
C ARG A 320 13.36 -13.33 -6.29
N ALA A 321 14.32 -13.78 -5.49
CA ALA A 321 15.50 -12.99 -5.20
C ALA A 321 16.66 -13.85 -4.73
N TYR A 322 17.87 -13.29 -4.84
CA TYR A 322 19.02 -13.83 -4.14
C TYR A 322 18.96 -13.48 -2.65
N ILE A 323 19.45 -14.39 -1.82
CA ILE A 323 19.89 -14.02 -0.47
C ILE A 323 21.33 -13.54 -0.60
N PHE A 324 21.56 -12.29 -0.20
CA PHE A 324 22.83 -11.61 -0.28
C PHE A 324 23.23 -11.10 1.11
N ASP A 325 24.51 -11.23 1.43
CA ASP A 325 25.05 -10.73 2.69
C ASP A 325 26.22 -9.78 2.43
N PRO A 326 26.00 -8.45 2.52
CA PRO A 326 27.08 -7.46 2.44
C PRO A 326 27.94 -7.38 3.74
N SER A 327 27.66 -8.26 4.69
CA SER A 327 28.08 -8.41 6.09
C SER A 327 29.55 -8.35 6.50
N GLY A 328 30.47 -7.84 5.68
CA GLY A 328 31.90 -8.02 5.89
C GLY A 328 32.57 -7.16 6.97
N VAL A 329 33.83 -7.47 7.31
CA VAL A 329 34.78 -6.61 8.08
C VAL A 329 34.84 -5.17 7.53
N LEU A 330 34.47 -4.95 6.26
CA LEU A 330 34.38 -3.64 5.61
C LEU A 330 33.32 -2.71 6.21
N SER A 331 32.29 -3.25 6.88
CA SER A 331 31.19 -2.50 7.50
C SER A 331 31.11 -2.70 9.03
N GLY A 332 32.09 -3.38 9.64
CA GLY A 332 32.17 -3.62 11.09
C GLY A 332 31.26 -4.76 11.56
N GLY A 333 31.35 -5.91 10.88
CA GLY A 333 30.41 -7.03 10.92
C GLY A 333 30.12 -7.73 12.26
N ASP A 334 29.23 -8.72 12.10
CA ASP A 334 28.47 -9.61 13.02
C ASP A 334 26.94 -9.38 13.20
N GLY A 335 26.31 -8.47 12.45
CA GLY A 335 24.86 -8.51 12.16
C GLY A 335 24.43 -9.55 11.08
N VAL A 336 25.21 -10.61 10.89
CA VAL A 336 25.62 -11.13 9.56
C VAL A 336 24.84 -12.35 9.08
N LEU A 337 24.58 -12.41 7.77
CA LEU A 337 23.90 -13.49 7.05
C LEU A 337 24.78 -14.65 6.56
N PHE A 338 26.11 -14.72 6.67
CA PHE A 338 26.95 -15.91 6.44
C PHE A 338 28.14 -16.00 7.42
N SER A 339 27.96 -15.43 8.62
CA SER A 339 28.88 -14.81 9.60
C SER A 339 30.29 -15.34 9.86
N GLY A 340 31.01 -15.76 8.84
CA GLY A 340 32.46 -15.66 8.87
C GLY A 340 32.99 -14.26 8.50
N ASP A 341 32.09 -13.27 8.34
CA ASP A 341 32.24 -11.81 8.13
C ASP A 341 33.11 -11.34 6.94
N GLU A 342 32.99 -12.11 5.87
CA GLU A 342 33.23 -11.87 4.43
C GLU A 342 34.03 -10.63 3.96
N LEU A 343 35.23 -10.88 3.43
CA LEU A 343 35.75 -10.19 2.24
C LEU A 343 36.16 -11.16 1.12
N LEU A 344 36.38 -12.45 1.42
CA LEU A 344 36.95 -13.46 0.50
C LEU A 344 36.58 -14.91 0.90
N ALA A 345 35.32 -15.16 1.28
CA ALA A 345 34.85 -16.54 1.48
C ALA A 345 34.71 -17.25 0.12
N PRO A 346 34.94 -18.57 0.04
CA PRO A 346 34.78 -19.31 -1.21
C PRO A 346 33.38 -19.18 -1.79
N THR A 347 32.32 -19.08 -0.99
CA THR A 347 30.94 -19.00 -1.49
C THR A 347 30.49 -17.56 -1.82
N GLY A 348 31.38 -16.56 -1.73
CA GLY A 348 31.09 -15.16 -2.05
C GLY A 348 30.07 -14.48 -1.11
N TYR A 349 29.46 -13.38 -1.58
CA TYR A 349 28.42 -12.62 -0.87
C TYR A 349 27.00 -13.21 -1.03
N PHE A 350 26.86 -14.34 -1.74
CA PHE A 350 25.59 -14.95 -2.11
C PHE A 350 25.37 -16.27 -1.36
N PHE A 351 24.11 -16.62 -1.14
CA PHE A 351 23.77 -18.00 -0.81
C PHE A 351 23.97 -18.90 -2.05
N THR A 352 24.91 -19.83 -1.99
CA THR A 352 25.21 -20.75 -3.10
C THR A 352 24.84 -22.19 -2.80
N PHE A 353 24.86 -23.04 -3.82
CA PHE A 353 24.60 -24.48 -3.66
C PHE A 353 25.68 -25.15 -2.81
N ASN A 354 26.95 -24.83 -3.01
CA ASN A 354 28.04 -25.36 -2.17
C ASN A 354 27.84 -25.01 -0.69
N TYR A 355 27.39 -23.78 -0.39
CA TYR A 355 27.04 -23.40 0.97
C TYR A 355 25.86 -24.21 1.53
N LEU A 356 24.81 -24.42 0.73
CA LEU A 356 23.65 -25.25 1.09
C LEU A 356 24.07 -26.68 1.46
N GLU A 357 24.91 -27.30 0.62
CA GLU A 357 25.38 -28.67 0.83
C GLU A 357 26.27 -28.76 2.07
N ALA A 358 27.23 -27.84 2.23
CA ALA A 358 28.10 -27.79 3.39
C ALA A 358 27.32 -27.62 4.70
N GLY A 359 26.34 -26.70 4.72
CA GLY A 359 25.46 -26.48 5.87
C GLY A 359 24.66 -27.74 6.24
N THR A 360 24.12 -28.42 5.23
CA THR A 360 23.33 -29.65 5.41
C THR A 360 24.19 -30.80 5.95
N VAL A 361 25.37 -31.03 5.35
CA VAL A 361 26.28 -32.10 5.75
C VAL A 361 26.85 -31.85 7.14
N PHE A 362 27.33 -30.64 7.42
CA PHE A 362 27.92 -30.28 8.71
C PHE A 362 26.92 -30.49 9.84
N SER A 363 25.72 -29.92 9.71
CA SER A 363 24.67 -30.03 10.73
C SER A 363 24.19 -31.46 10.93
N THR A 364 24.03 -32.23 9.84
CA THR A 364 23.62 -33.65 9.91
C THR A 364 24.64 -34.48 10.68
N VAL A 365 25.94 -34.33 10.37
CA VAL A 365 27.00 -35.09 11.01
C VAL A 365 27.18 -34.67 12.47
N LEU A 366 27.14 -33.37 12.78
CA LEU A 366 27.22 -32.87 14.14
C LEU A 366 26.07 -33.42 15.00
N ASN A 367 24.83 -33.32 14.51
CA ASN A 367 23.64 -33.77 15.24
C ASN A 367 23.58 -35.30 15.41
N ALA A 368 24.20 -36.07 14.50
CA ALA A 368 24.29 -37.52 14.62
C ALA A 368 25.42 -37.96 15.58
N THR A 369 26.58 -37.31 15.52
CA THR A 369 27.79 -37.75 16.23
C THR A 369 27.83 -37.26 17.68
N LEU A 370 27.35 -36.05 17.95
CA LEU A 370 27.45 -35.42 19.27
C LEU A 370 26.69 -36.23 20.35
N PRO A 371 25.41 -36.61 20.13
CA PRO A 371 24.68 -37.43 21.12
C PRO A 371 25.26 -38.85 21.25
N ALA A 372 25.86 -39.38 20.18
CA ALA A 372 26.39 -40.75 20.15
C ALA A 372 27.73 -40.89 20.90
N THR A 373 28.56 -39.85 20.89
CA THR A 373 29.92 -39.89 21.44
C THR A 373 30.06 -39.10 22.75
N GLY A 374 29.26 -38.05 22.93
CA GLY A 374 29.45 -37.08 24.01
C GLY A 374 30.71 -36.22 23.86
N ASP A 375 31.39 -36.29 22.72
CA ASP A 375 32.63 -35.57 22.43
C ASP A 375 32.37 -34.43 21.44
N LEU A 376 32.20 -33.22 21.97
CA LEU A 376 31.92 -32.04 21.15
C LEU A 376 33.03 -31.74 20.14
N GLN A 377 34.29 -31.79 20.58
CA GLN A 377 35.40 -31.50 19.68
C GLN A 377 35.49 -32.55 18.57
N GLY A 378 35.42 -33.83 18.94
CA GLY A 378 35.42 -34.93 17.97
C GLY A 378 34.27 -34.83 16.97
N SER A 379 33.08 -34.43 17.41
CA SER A 379 31.91 -34.21 16.56
C SER A 379 32.06 -33.03 15.60
N LEU A 380 32.60 -31.90 16.06
CA LEU A 380 32.90 -30.76 15.20
C LEU A 380 33.96 -31.11 14.15
N THR A 381 34.98 -31.87 14.53
CA THR A 381 35.99 -32.39 13.61
C THR A 381 35.39 -33.33 12.56
N ALA A 382 34.53 -34.26 12.96
CA ALA A 382 33.87 -35.17 12.03
C ALA A 382 32.94 -34.44 11.04
N ALA A 383 32.23 -33.41 11.52
CA ALA A 383 31.38 -32.58 10.68
C ALA A 383 32.18 -31.79 9.63
N ALA A 384 33.27 -31.13 10.05
CA ALA A 384 34.15 -30.41 9.13
C ALA A 384 34.89 -31.35 8.16
N ASP A 385 35.36 -32.51 8.59
CA ASP A 385 35.97 -33.51 7.70
C ASP A 385 34.98 -33.96 6.61
N SER A 386 33.73 -34.23 7.00
CA SER A 386 32.69 -34.68 6.06
C SER A 386 32.38 -33.65 4.98
N VAL A 387 32.39 -32.35 5.32
CA VAL A 387 32.25 -31.26 4.34
C VAL A 387 33.49 -31.17 3.45
N ALA A 388 34.71 -31.17 4.03
CA ALA A 388 35.94 -31.07 3.26
C ALA A 388 36.15 -32.25 2.30
N TYR A 389 35.66 -33.43 2.66
CA TYR A 389 35.73 -34.66 1.86
C TYR A 389 34.93 -34.59 0.55
N ILE A 390 33.98 -33.66 0.44
CA ILE A 390 33.26 -33.39 -0.82
C ILE A 390 34.24 -32.96 -1.91
N TYR A 391 35.28 -32.20 -1.54
CA TYR A 391 36.18 -31.54 -2.49
C TYR A 391 37.59 -32.15 -2.53
N LEU A 392 38.01 -32.86 -1.47
CA LEU A 392 39.40 -33.26 -1.25
C LEU A 392 39.53 -34.74 -0.91
N ASP A 393 40.74 -35.28 -1.04
CA ASP A 393 41.04 -36.64 -0.62
C ASP A 393 40.98 -36.81 0.91
N ALA A 394 40.82 -38.05 1.36
CA ALA A 394 40.64 -38.40 2.77
C ALA A 394 41.74 -37.91 3.72
N ALA A 395 42.99 -37.84 3.26
CA ALA A 395 44.09 -37.41 4.13
C ALA A 395 44.04 -35.89 4.33
N THR A 396 43.75 -35.16 3.27
CA THR A 396 43.66 -33.69 3.28
C THR A 396 42.39 -33.22 4.01
N SER A 397 41.23 -33.85 3.75
CA SER A 397 39.97 -33.52 4.42
C SER A 397 40.06 -33.73 5.94
N SER A 398 40.69 -34.84 6.37
CA SER A 398 40.85 -35.15 7.79
C SER A 398 41.71 -34.12 8.52
N ALA A 399 42.76 -33.62 7.87
CA ALA A 399 43.60 -32.56 8.41
C ALA A 399 42.83 -31.23 8.57
N ILE A 400 42.01 -30.87 7.58
CA ILE A 400 41.12 -29.70 7.64
C ILE A 400 40.10 -29.87 8.77
N GLY A 401 39.44 -31.03 8.84
CA GLY A 401 38.44 -31.32 9.88
C GLY A 401 39.02 -31.20 11.29
N ALA A 402 40.23 -31.69 11.52
CA ALA A 402 40.92 -31.55 12.80
C ALA A 402 41.19 -30.07 13.15
N SER A 403 41.67 -29.28 12.17
CA SER A 403 41.99 -27.87 12.37
C SER A 403 40.73 -27.02 12.64
N VAL A 404 39.69 -27.19 11.82
CA VAL A 404 38.44 -26.43 11.92
C VAL A 404 37.69 -26.83 13.19
N GLY A 405 37.56 -28.12 13.48
CA GLY A 405 36.89 -28.61 14.68
C GLY A 405 37.55 -28.10 15.98
N GLN A 406 38.89 -28.07 16.03
CA GLN A 406 39.61 -27.47 17.18
C GLN A 406 39.32 -25.97 17.30
N SER A 407 39.35 -25.22 16.19
CA SER A 407 39.08 -23.77 16.20
C SER A 407 37.67 -23.44 16.72
N LEU A 408 36.66 -24.16 16.24
CA LEU A 408 35.28 -23.98 16.69
C LEU A 408 35.11 -24.34 18.17
N TYR A 409 35.75 -25.42 18.61
CA TYR A 409 35.74 -25.82 20.01
C TYR A 409 36.40 -24.76 20.92
N ASP A 410 37.55 -24.22 20.51
CA ASP A 410 38.26 -23.18 21.27
C ASP A 410 37.41 -21.91 21.39
N GLN A 411 36.72 -21.51 20.32
CA GLN A 411 35.78 -20.39 20.34
C GLN A 411 34.58 -20.65 21.26
N TYR A 412 34.01 -21.86 21.23
CA TYR A 412 32.94 -22.26 22.13
C TYR A 412 33.37 -22.18 23.61
N VAL A 413 34.55 -22.71 23.93
CA VAL A 413 35.12 -22.63 25.28
C VAL A 413 35.41 -21.18 25.69
N ALA A 414 35.91 -20.35 24.77
CA ALA A 414 36.12 -18.94 25.03
C ALA A 414 34.81 -18.19 25.31
N CYS A 415 33.74 -18.48 24.56
CA CYS A 415 32.41 -17.94 24.80
C CYS A 415 31.88 -18.32 26.18
N LEU A 416 31.98 -19.59 26.57
CA LEU A 416 31.61 -20.04 27.93
C LEU A 416 32.42 -19.32 29.01
N GLY A 417 33.70 -19.04 28.74
CA GLY A 417 34.58 -18.27 29.61
C GLY A 417 34.11 -16.84 29.91
N THR A 418 33.19 -16.30 29.10
CA THR A 418 32.56 -14.98 29.33
C THR A 418 31.38 -15.02 30.31
N GLY A 419 30.92 -16.22 30.69
CA GLY A 419 29.72 -16.42 31.50
C GLY A 419 28.42 -16.54 30.69
N ALA A 420 28.50 -16.59 29.36
CA ALA A 420 27.37 -16.88 28.48
C ALA A 420 26.86 -18.33 28.65
N GLY A 421 25.57 -18.56 28.38
CA GLY A 421 24.95 -19.88 28.45
C GLY A 421 25.40 -20.81 27.31
N GLU A 422 25.28 -22.12 27.53
CA GLU A 422 25.64 -23.13 26.51
C GLU A 422 24.87 -22.95 25.20
N ASP A 423 23.56 -22.66 25.28
CA ASP A 423 22.72 -22.40 24.12
C ASP A 423 23.22 -21.20 23.30
N GLN A 424 23.60 -20.11 23.98
CA GLN A 424 24.13 -18.92 23.33
C GLN A 424 25.48 -19.20 22.65
N CYS A 425 26.35 -19.97 23.29
CA CYS A 425 27.66 -20.31 22.73
C CYS A 425 27.60 -21.34 21.61
N SER A 426 26.57 -22.19 21.57
CA SER A 426 26.38 -23.16 20.47
C SER A 426 26.15 -22.50 19.11
N ASN A 427 25.76 -21.21 19.06
CA ASN A 427 25.65 -20.45 17.81
C ASN A 427 26.98 -20.37 17.05
N ILE A 428 28.12 -20.55 17.71
CA ILE A 428 29.45 -20.61 17.08
C ILE A 428 29.53 -21.76 16.05
N PHE A 429 28.74 -22.82 16.20
CA PHE A 429 28.76 -23.94 15.26
C PHE A 429 28.17 -23.58 13.89
N LEU A 430 27.42 -22.46 13.79
CA LEU A 430 26.96 -21.93 12.51
C LEU A 430 28.13 -21.47 11.61
N LEU A 431 29.30 -21.21 12.18
CA LEU A 431 30.53 -20.88 11.43
C LEU A 431 31.13 -22.10 10.73
N GLY A 432 30.76 -23.32 11.14
CA GLY A 432 31.39 -24.56 10.72
C GLY A 432 31.43 -24.77 9.20
N PRO A 433 30.31 -24.64 8.48
CA PRO A 433 30.28 -24.73 7.02
C PRO A 433 31.25 -23.74 6.37
N THR A 434 31.11 -22.43 6.65
CA THR A 434 31.95 -21.37 6.06
C THR A 434 33.43 -21.56 6.38
N ALA A 435 33.77 -21.85 7.65
CA ALA A 435 35.15 -22.08 8.08
C ALA A 435 35.77 -23.29 7.38
N THR A 436 34.98 -24.34 7.16
CA THR A 436 35.44 -25.54 6.45
C THR A 436 35.69 -25.24 4.97
N LEU A 437 34.72 -24.61 4.28
CA LEU A 437 34.86 -24.27 2.87
C LEU A 437 36.08 -23.36 2.64
N LEU A 438 36.32 -22.39 3.52
CA LEU A 438 37.51 -21.51 3.45
C LEU A 438 38.82 -22.31 3.61
N ALA A 439 38.87 -23.25 4.54
CA ALA A 439 40.02 -24.13 4.70
C ALA A 439 40.26 -25.01 3.46
N VAL A 440 39.20 -25.48 2.79
CA VAL A 440 39.28 -26.21 1.53
C VAL A 440 39.86 -25.31 0.42
N GLN A 441 39.32 -24.11 0.24
CA GLN A 441 39.76 -23.18 -0.80
C GLN A 441 41.24 -22.78 -0.66
N THR A 442 41.68 -22.46 0.56
CA THR A 442 43.09 -22.13 0.84
C THR A 442 44.02 -23.30 0.56
N THR A 443 43.57 -24.54 0.76
CA THR A 443 44.35 -25.75 0.53
C THR A 443 44.50 -26.07 -0.96
N CYS A 444 43.50 -25.75 -1.78
CA CYS A 444 43.46 -26.11 -3.21
C CYS A 444 43.73 -24.95 -4.19
N ALA A 445 43.99 -23.73 -3.70
CA ALA A 445 44.28 -22.54 -4.52
C ALA A 445 43.27 -22.27 -5.65
N TYR A 446 41.97 -22.36 -5.34
CA TYR A 446 40.82 -22.13 -6.24
C TYR A 446 40.51 -23.22 -7.28
N GLU A 447 41.30 -24.29 -7.40
CA GLU A 447 41.06 -25.34 -8.42
C GLU A 447 39.96 -26.36 -8.04
N CYS A 448 39.53 -26.38 -6.78
CA CYS A 448 38.61 -27.40 -6.27
C CYS A 448 37.12 -27.06 -6.40
N GLY A 449 36.74 -25.96 -7.08
CA GLY A 449 35.34 -25.65 -7.40
C GLY A 449 34.45 -25.28 -6.19
N VAL A 450 35.07 -24.90 -5.07
CA VAL A 450 34.33 -24.46 -3.86
C VAL A 450 33.67 -23.10 -4.09
N ASP A 451 34.31 -22.24 -4.89
CA ASP A 451 33.73 -20.96 -5.30
C ASP A 451 32.84 -21.12 -6.51
N ASP A 452 31.54 -21.10 -6.23
CA ASP A 452 30.44 -21.15 -7.18
C ASP A 452 29.61 -19.85 -7.17
N SER A 453 30.17 -18.75 -6.68
CA SER A 453 29.44 -17.47 -6.58
C SER A 453 29.35 -16.69 -7.90
N GLY A 454 30.15 -17.09 -8.89
CA GLY A 454 30.31 -16.37 -10.16
C GLY A 454 29.24 -16.64 -11.23
N TRP A 455 28.27 -17.51 -10.98
CA TRP A 455 27.19 -17.83 -11.93
C TRP A 455 25.92 -18.27 -11.21
N ASP A 456 24.79 -18.28 -11.92
CA ASP A 456 23.50 -18.75 -11.40
C ASP A 456 23.47 -20.28 -11.33
N PHE A 457 22.74 -20.83 -10.37
CA PHE A 457 22.63 -22.28 -10.18
C PHE A 457 22.36 -23.05 -11.48
N ASP A 458 23.26 -23.97 -11.82
CA ASP A 458 23.09 -24.93 -12.91
C ASP A 458 22.78 -26.32 -12.32
N PRO A 459 21.58 -26.89 -12.57
CA PRO A 459 21.22 -28.21 -12.06
C PRO A 459 22.06 -29.36 -12.65
N GLN A 460 22.76 -29.16 -13.77
CA GLN A 460 23.65 -30.17 -14.37
C GLN A 460 24.99 -30.23 -13.64
N GLU A 461 25.53 -29.06 -13.28
CA GLU A 461 26.81 -28.93 -12.59
C GLU A 461 26.67 -29.00 -11.06
N GLY A 462 25.47 -28.74 -10.53
CA GLY A 462 25.21 -28.76 -9.09
C GLY A 462 25.96 -27.65 -8.36
N THR A 463 26.11 -26.48 -8.97
CA THR A 463 26.86 -25.34 -8.42
C THR A 463 26.21 -24.03 -8.86
N GLY A 464 26.35 -22.97 -8.06
CA GLY A 464 25.93 -21.62 -8.43
C GLY A 464 25.13 -20.90 -7.34
N ARG A 465 24.83 -19.62 -7.58
CA ARG A 465 23.96 -18.79 -6.74
C ARG A 465 22.52 -19.30 -6.76
N LEU A 466 21.89 -19.40 -5.58
CA LEU A 466 20.51 -19.86 -5.46
C LEU A 466 19.52 -18.69 -5.48
N ILE A 467 18.52 -18.77 -6.36
CA ILE A 467 17.37 -17.85 -6.37
C ILE A 467 16.25 -18.46 -5.53
N PHE A 468 15.88 -17.80 -4.45
CA PHE A 468 14.81 -18.24 -3.56
C PHE A 468 13.47 -17.66 -4.00
N GLU A 469 12.40 -18.40 -3.77
CA GLU A 469 11.02 -17.93 -3.85
C GLU A 469 10.56 -17.47 -2.47
N VAL A 470 9.84 -16.35 -2.40
CA VAL A 470 9.21 -15.89 -1.16
C VAL A 470 7.98 -16.76 -0.92
N ASP A 471 7.94 -17.41 0.24
CA ASP A 471 6.79 -18.21 0.62
C ASP A 471 5.59 -17.29 0.87
N ASN A 472 4.41 -17.73 0.46
CA ASN A 472 3.20 -16.99 0.78
C ASN A 472 2.98 -17.03 2.31
N ALA A 473 3.18 -15.88 2.95
CA ALA A 473 3.08 -15.76 4.40
C ALA A 473 1.76 -15.10 4.79
N CYS A 474 1.01 -15.73 5.69
CA CYS A 474 -0.19 -15.16 6.29
C CYS A 474 0.19 -14.48 7.61
N ILE A 475 0.47 -13.18 7.57
CA ILE A 475 0.80 -12.42 8.77
C ILE A 475 -0.51 -11.99 9.44
N LEU A 476 -0.75 -12.44 10.67
CA LEU A 476 -1.94 -12.05 11.41
C LEU A 476 -1.88 -10.56 11.70
N ASP A 477 -2.91 -9.81 11.33
CA ASP A 477 -2.90 -8.36 11.43
C ASP A 477 -4.17 -7.78 12.06
N LYS A 478 -4.04 -6.53 12.50
CA LYS A 478 -5.13 -5.58 12.67
C LYS A 478 -4.90 -4.47 11.66
N THR A 479 -5.87 -4.27 10.78
CA THR A 479 -5.87 -3.19 9.82
C THR A 479 -6.55 -1.96 10.42
N THR A 480 -5.89 -0.81 10.35
CA THR A 480 -6.53 0.50 10.52
C THR A 480 -6.64 1.18 9.16
N GLN A 481 -7.84 1.62 8.82
CA GLN A 481 -8.13 2.36 7.60
C GLN A 481 -8.60 3.78 7.91
N ARG A 482 -7.92 4.76 7.30
CA ARG A 482 -8.28 6.18 7.33
C ARG A 482 -8.74 6.58 5.95
N VAL A 483 -10.00 6.99 5.84
CA VAL A 483 -10.64 7.23 4.55
C VAL A 483 -11.07 8.69 4.48
N ASN A 484 -10.70 9.36 3.38
CA ASN A 484 -11.33 10.60 2.96
C ASN A 484 -12.14 10.33 1.69
N VAL A 485 -13.41 10.70 1.71
CA VAL A 485 -14.33 10.59 0.59
C VAL A 485 -14.75 11.99 0.17
N PHE A 486 -14.72 12.25 -1.13
CA PHE A 486 -15.26 13.47 -1.72
C PHE A 486 -16.40 13.07 -2.65
N GLY A 487 -17.56 13.65 -2.40
CA GLY A 487 -18.78 13.45 -3.16
C GLY A 487 -19.25 14.76 -3.78
N ALA A 488 -19.72 14.68 -5.01
CA ALA A 488 -20.56 15.72 -5.59
C ALA A 488 -22.01 15.32 -5.38
N TYR A 489 -22.82 16.26 -4.90
CA TYR A 489 -24.26 16.10 -4.99
C TYR A 489 -24.60 16.07 -6.47
N ASN A 490 -25.19 14.96 -6.91
CA ASN A 490 -25.93 14.99 -8.14
C ASN A 490 -27.01 16.03 -7.92
N ALA A 491 -26.92 17.09 -8.72
CA ALA A 491 -28.05 17.98 -8.85
C ALA A 491 -29.21 17.03 -9.15
N THR A 492 -30.15 16.92 -8.21
CA THR A 492 -31.51 16.54 -8.57
C THR A 492 -31.76 17.39 -9.79
N THR A 493 -31.80 16.75 -10.95
CA THR A 493 -32.33 17.37 -12.14
C THR A 493 -33.76 17.62 -11.74
N GLU A 494 -34.01 18.81 -11.19
CA GLU A 494 -35.32 19.40 -11.22
C GLU A 494 -35.62 19.51 -12.72
N VAL A 495 -36.19 18.44 -13.26
CA VAL A 495 -37.23 18.60 -14.24
C VAL A 495 -38.27 19.42 -13.48
N GLU A 496 -38.20 20.73 -13.68
CA GLU A 496 -39.29 21.62 -13.33
C GLU A 496 -40.51 21.03 -14.06
N SER A 497 -41.35 20.27 -13.34
CA SER A 497 -42.46 19.52 -13.94
C SER A 497 -43.54 20.46 -14.50
N GLU A 498 -43.35 21.76 -14.33
CA GLU A 498 -44.15 22.84 -14.91
C GLU A 498 -43.38 23.72 -15.93
N ALA A 499 -42.12 23.40 -16.27
CA ALA A 499 -41.46 24.06 -17.38
C ALA A 499 -42.13 23.62 -18.70
N PRO A 500 -42.53 24.56 -19.57
CA PRO A 500 -43.06 24.20 -20.87
C PRO A 500 -42.05 23.32 -21.61
N ILE A 501 -42.54 22.24 -22.24
CA ILE A 501 -41.74 21.37 -23.11
C ILE A 501 -40.95 22.28 -24.05
N ALA A 502 -39.62 22.18 -24.01
CA ALA A 502 -38.77 23.01 -24.86
C ALA A 502 -39.17 22.77 -26.32
N GLU A 503 -39.67 23.80 -27.01
CA GLU A 503 -40.15 23.66 -28.39
C GLU A 503 -39.00 23.57 -29.41
N LYS A 504 -37.78 23.93 -28.99
CA LYS A 504 -36.59 24.00 -29.85
C LYS A 504 -35.29 23.87 -29.04
N PHE A 505 -34.22 23.47 -29.73
CA PHE A 505 -32.86 23.54 -29.20
C PHE A 505 -32.40 25.00 -29.03
N GLU A 506 -32.15 25.42 -27.80
CA GLU A 506 -31.81 26.81 -27.47
C GLU A 506 -30.73 26.89 -26.40
N LEU A 507 -29.76 27.80 -26.59
CA LEU A 507 -28.73 28.08 -25.60
C LEU A 507 -29.12 29.33 -24.80
N HIS A 508 -29.28 29.17 -23.49
CA HIS A 508 -29.72 30.22 -22.56
C HIS A 508 -28.56 31.02 -21.95
N GLY A 509 -27.32 30.65 -22.27
CA GLY A 509 -26.12 31.33 -21.78
C GLY A 509 -25.42 30.56 -20.67
N ASN A 510 -24.52 31.22 -19.96
CA ASN A 510 -23.88 30.68 -18.77
C ASN A 510 -24.05 31.64 -17.58
N PHE A 511 -24.24 31.10 -16.37
CA PHE A 511 -24.37 31.88 -15.14
C PHE A 511 -23.63 31.19 -13.98
N PRO A 512 -22.89 31.93 -13.14
CA PRO A 512 -22.56 33.36 -13.28
C PRO A 512 -21.68 33.66 -14.51
N ASN A 513 -21.69 34.91 -15.00
CA ASN A 513 -20.77 35.41 -16.02
C ASN A 513 -20.58 36.93 -15.84
N PRO A 514 -19.43 37.41 -15.34
CA PRO A 514 -18.19 36.68 -15.08
C PRO A 514 -18.32 35.65 -13.94
N PHE A 515 -17.46 34.65 -13.91
CA PHE A 515 -17.49 33.55 -12.92
C PHE A 515 -16.13 33.32 -12.25
N ASN A 516 -16.11 32.69 -11.08
CA ASN A 516 -14.89 32.34 -10.33
C ASN A 516 -15.12 31.10 -9.43
N PRO A 517 -14.44 29.96 -9.65
CA PRO A 517 -14.01 29.42 -10.94
C PRO A 517 -15.13 28.59 -11.61
N VAL A 518 -16.36 28.60 -11.09
CA VAL A 518 -17.46 27.73 -11.55
C VAL A 518 -18.55 28.51 -12.28
N THR A 519 -18.99 28.02 -13.45
CA THR A 519 -20.17 28.52 -14.17
C THR A 519 -21.05 27.37 -14.65
N LYS A 520 -22.36 27.60 -14.76
CA LYS A 520 -23.31 26.66 -15.36
C LYS A 520 -23.69 27.13 -16.76
N ILE A 521 -23.55 26.28 -17.77
CA ILE A 521 -23.99 26.49 -19.16
C ILE A 521 -25.41 25.92 -19.28
N ARG A 522 -26.39 26.80 -19.53
CA ARG A 522 -27.80 26.44 -19.63
C ARG A 522 -28.23 26.32 -21.08
N PHE A 523 -28.83 25.18 -21.45
CA PHE A 523 -29.45 24.99 -22.77
C PHE A 523 -30.70 24.13 -22.64
N SER A 524 -31.56 24.16 -23.65
CA SER A 524 -32.71 23.28 -23.77
C SER A 524 -32.65 22.50 -25.08
N THR A 525 -33.18 21.27 -25.07
CA THR A 525 -33.37 20.42 -26.25
C THR A 525 -34.80 19.90 -26.27
N GLU A 526 -35.42 19.90 -27.44
CA GLU A 526 -36.81 19.49 -27.67
C GLU A 526 -36.99 17.97 -27.84
N ARG A 527 -35.88 17.24 -27.94
CA ARG A 527 -35.86 15.80 -28.18
C ARG A 527 -34.61 15.15 -27.62
N GLU A 528 -34.70 13.84 -27.49
CA GLU A 528 -33.56 12.99 -27.20
C GLU A 528 -32.45 13.17 -28.26
N SER A 529 -31.22 13.43 -27.83
CA SER A 529 -30.07 13.63 -28.73
C SER A 529 -28.74 13.43 -28.01
N LEU A 530 -27.69 13.11 -28.76
CA LEU A 530 -26.33 13.07 -28.23
C LEU A 530 -25.83 14.51 -28.07
N VAL A 531 -25.61 14.92 -26.83
CA VAL A 531 -25.16 16.28 -26.50
C VAL A 531 -23.70 16.27 -26.09
N LYS A 532 -22.89 17.08 -26.77
CA LYS A 532 -21.49 17.35 -26.41
C LYS A 532 -21.32 18.83 -26.07
N VAL A 533 -20.76 19.13 -24.89
CA VAL A 533 -20.39 20.48 -24.48
C VAL A 533 -18.88 20.60 -24.40
N THR A 534 -18.29 21.45 -25.24
CA THR A 534 -16.84 21.65 -25.33
C THR A 534 -16.46 23.08 -24.98
N ILE A 535 -15.40 23.25 -24.21
CA ILE A 535 -14.82 24.53 -23.83
C ILE A 535 -13.60 24.81 -24.71
N PHE A 536 -13.47 26.06 -25.17
CA PHE A 536 -12.38 26.52 -26.03
C PHE A 536 -11.67 27.75 -25.46
N SER A 537 -10.36 27.83 -25.70
CA SER A 537 -9.55 29.01 -25.43
C SER A 537 -9.86 30.15 -26.42
N ILE A 538 -9.35 31.36 -26.17
CA ILE A 538 -9.47 32.48 -27.12
C ILE A 538 -8.76 32.20 -28.46
N LEU A 539 -7.81 31.27 -28.47
CA LEU A 539 -7.10 30.81 -29.67
C LEU A 539 -7.86 29.70 -30.42
N GLY A 540 -8.97 29.21 -29.86
CA GLY A 540 -9.77 28.12 -30.43
C GLY A 540 -9.27 26.72 -30.08
N GLU A 541 -8.35 26.59 -29.13
CA GLU A 541 -7.87 25.30 -28.62
C GLU A 541 -8.95 24.66 -27.74
N GLU A 542 -9.19 23.36 -27.91
CA GLU A 542 -10.08 22.59 -27.04
C GLU A 542 -9.44 22.48 -25.66
N ILE A 543 -10.11 23.05 -24.66
CA ILE A 543 -9.67 23.09 -23.27
C ILE A 543 -10.20 21.89 -22.50
N SER A 544 -11.50 21.58 -22.65
CA SER A 544 -12.16 20.49 -21.95
C SER A 544 -13.47 20.12 -22.62
N VAL A 545 -13.86 18.85 -22.56
CA VAL A 545 -15.23 18.41 -22.82
C VAL A 545 -15.90 18.19 -21.46
N VAL A 546 -16.98 18.91 -21.18
CA VAL A 546 -17.65 18.90 -19.86
C VAL A 546 -18.96 18.11 -19.84
N GLU A 547 -19.45 17.72 -21.02
CA GLU A 547 -20.62 16.85 -21.18
C GLU A 547 -20.49 16.12 -22.53
N ASN A 548 -20.83 14.83 -22.58
CA ASN A 548 -20.82 14.01 -23.79
C ASN A 548 -21.72 12.77 -23.64
N SER A 549 -23.03 12.96 -23.50
CA SER A 549 -23.98 11.89 -23.26
C SER A 549 -25.31 12.07 -24.01
N GLN A 550 -26.13 11.02 -24.02
CA GLN A 550 -27.47 11.05 -24.58
C GLN A 550 -28.42 11.72 -23.60
N LEU A 551 -29.01 12.86 -23.98
CA LEU A 551 -29.93 13.63 -23.15
C LEU A 551 -31.34 13.62 -23.74
N ASN A 552 -32.36 13.41 -22.91
CA ASN A 552 -33.78 13.50 -23.27
C ASN A 552 -34.24 14.95 -23.58
N ALA A 553 -35.49 15.12 -24.01
CA ALA A 553 -36.08 16.45 -24.12
C ALA A 553 -36.14 17.13 -22.74
N GLY A 554 -35.63 18.35 -22.63
CA GLY A 554 -35.54 19.06 -21.35
C GLY A 554 -34.66 20.30 -21.38
N THR A 555 -34.53 20.95 -20.22
CA THR A 555 -33.59 22.04 -19.99
C THR A 555 -32.50 21.57 -19.04
N TYR A 556 -31.24 21.81 -19.42
CA TYR A 556 -30.04 21.30 -18.75
C TYR A 556 -29.14 22.44 -18.29
N ASN A 557 -28.44 22.21 -17.18
CA ASN A 557 -27.40 23.10 -16.66
C ASN A 557 -26.11 22.30 -16.50
N ILE A 558 -25.16 22.48 -17.42
CA ILE A 558 -23.88 21.77 -17.42
C ILE A 558 -22.82 22.63 -16.74
N THR A 559 -22.14 22.10 -15.74
CA THR A 559 -21.17 22.85 -14.94
C THR A 559 -19.77 22.76 -15.54
N TRP A 560 -19.06 23.89 -15.60
CA TRP A 560 -17.62 23.93 -15.85
C TRP A 560 -16.90 24.56 -14.66
N TYR A 561 -15.84 23.89 -14.19
CA TYR A 561 -15.08 24.25 -12.99
C TYR A 561 -13.82 25.08 -13.27
N GLY A 562 -13.68 25.64 -14.47
CA GLY A 562 -12.49 26.42 -14.84
C GLY A 562 -11.22 25.55 -14.91
N LYS A 563 -11.36 24.28 -15.32
CA LYS A 563 -10.26 23.33 -15.49
C LYS A 563 -10.15 22.87 -16.94
N ASP A 564 -8.94 22.50 -17.37
CA ASP A 564 -8.69 21.83 -18.65
C ASP A 564 -8.83 20.30 -18.53
N SER A 565 -8.56 19.57 -19.62
CA SER A 565 -8.67 18.11 -19.71
C SER A 565 -7.67 17.35 -18.83
N ASN A 566 -6.63 17.99 -18.32
CA ASN A 566 -5.68 17.39 -17.38
C ASN A 566 -6.05 17.68 -15.92
N GLY A 567 -7.14 18.40 -15.68
CA GLY A 567 -7.59 18.81 -14.35
C GLY A 567 -6.91 20.08 -13.82
N ASP A 568 -6.04 20.70 -14.62
CA ASP A 568 -5.32 21.92 -14.25
C ASP A 568 -6.23 23.14 -14.33
N LYS A 569 -6.06 24.08 -13.39
CA LYS A 569 -6.81 25.34 -13.39
C LYS A 569 -6.40 26.20 -14.58
N VAL A 570 -7.37 26.61 -15.39
CA VAL A 570 -7.10 27.51 -16.51
C VAL A 570 -6.91 28.96 -16.04
N PRO A 571 -6.10 29.78 -16.73
CA PRO A 571 -5.87 31.17 -16.34
C PRO A 571 -7.16 32.03 -16.43
N SER A 572 -7.23 33.13 -15.68
CA SER A 572 -8.32 34.10 -15.85
C SER A 572 -8.32 34.62 -17.28
N GLY A 573 -9.49 34.72 -17.90
CA GLY A 573 -9.56 35.05 -19.31
C GLY A 573 -10.93 34.82 -19.94
N LEU A 574 -11.00 35.17 -21.23
CA LEU A 574 -12.17 34.91 -22.06
C LEU A 574 -12.09 33.49 -22.63
N TYR A 575 -13.17 32.74 -22.45
CA TYR A 575 -13.36 31.41 -23.00
C TYR A 575 -14.63 31.35 -23.85
N PHE A 576 -14.67 30.38 -24.76
CA PHE A 576 -15.86 30.05 -25.52
C PHE A 576 -16.33 28.66 -25.14
N TYR A 577 -17.63 28.41 -25.28
CA TYR A 577 -18.17 27.07 -25.16
C TYR A 577 -19.07 26.77 -26.35
N GLU A 578 -19.08 25.51 -26.78
CA GLU A 578 -19.91 24.98 -27.85
C GLU A 578 -20.81 23.90 -27.26
N VAL A 579 -22.12 24.02 -27.46
CA VAL A 579 -23.10 22.96 -27.19
C VAL A 579 -23.52 22.38 -28.53
N LYS A 580 -23.16 21.12 -28.78
CA LYS A 580 -23.56 20.37 -29.96
C LYS A 580 -24.61 19.34 -29.58
N SER A 581 -25.73 19.33 -30.30
CA SER A 581 -26.80 18.33 -30.20
C SER A 581 -27.09 17.79 -31.59
N ASP A 582 -26.65 16.56 -31.87
CA ASP A 582 -26.59 15.96 -33.21
C ASP A 582 -25.88 16.88 -34.24
N ASN A 583 -26.65 17.41 -35.21
CA ASN A 583 -26.21 18.31 -36.27
C ASN A 583 -26.39 19.80 -35.92
N ARG A 584 -26.83 20.12 -34.70
CA ARG A 584 -27.11 21.50 -34.25
C ARG A 584 -25.99 21.96 -33.32
N ILE A 585 -25.53 23.19 -33.51
CA ILE A 585 -24.41 23.75 -32.75
C ILE A 585 -24.81 25.15 -32.26
N GLN A 586 -24.66 25.39 -30.96
CA GLN A 586 -24.79 26.70 -30.33
C GLN A 586 -23.50 27.07 -29.61
N LYS A 587 -23.15 28.36 -29.60
CA LYS A 587 -21.91 28.86 -28.99
C LYS A 587 -22.18 30.00 -28.04
N GLY A 588 -21.44 30.06 -26.96
CA GLY A 588 -21.42 31.20 -26.05
C GLY A 588 -20.01 31.56 -25.62
N LYS A 589 -19.89 32.69 -24.91
CA LYS A 589 -18.63 33.19 -24.36
C LYS A 589 -18.77 33.45 -22.87
N MET A 590 -17.70 33.23 -22.14
CA MET A 590 -17.67 33.34 -20.68
C MET A 590 -16.35 33.94 -20.20
N LEU A 591 -16.42 34.73 -19.13
CA LEU A 591 -15.27 35.42 -18.55
C LEU A 591 -14.94 34.82 -17.18
N LEU A 592 -13.79 34.16 -17.08
CA LEU A 592 -13.23 33.65 -15.82
C LEU A 592 -12.46 34.77 -15.11
N LEU A 593 -12.84 35.09 -13.89
CA LEU A 593 -12.10 35.95 -12.97
C LEU A 593 -11.49 35.08 -11.87
N LYS A 594 -10.25 35.36 -11.47
CA LYS A 594 -9.64 34.76 -10.28
C LYS A 594 -9.91 35.62 -9.06
#